data_AF-A0A1Z8PVN6-F1
#
_entry.id   AF-A0A1Z8PVN6-F1
#
_cell.length_a   1.000
_cell.length_b   1.000
_cell.length_c   1.000
_cell.angle_alpha   90.00
_cell.angle_beta   90.00
_cell.angle_gamma   90.00
#
_symmetry.space_group_name_H-M   'P 1'
#
loop_
_entity.id
_entity.type
_entity.pdbx_description
1 polymer ?
#
loop_
_entity_poly.entity_id
_entity_poly.type
_entity_poly.pdbx_seq_one_letter_code
_entity_poly.pdbx_strand_id
1 'polypeptide(L)'
;MNLIEEIEKEQIAAFEAEKSVPDFQPGDTVKVNVKVIEGSRERVQAFEGVCIARAGGGLNENFTVRKISYGEGVERVFPIYSPLVASIQVVRRGRVRRAKLYYLRGLTGKAARIAERRLKTGKETPTAAADTIPPAAQEDSGVSADA
;
A
#
# COMPACT_ATOMS: atom_id res chain seq x y z
N MET A 1 23.16 -25.64 -7.33
CA MET A 1 22.36 -25.26 -6.15
C MET A 1 23.03 -24.04 -5.56
N ASN A 2 22.38 -22.87 -5.64
CA ASN A 2 22.95 -21.62 -5.14
C ASN A 2 22.41 -21.39 -3.73
N LEU A 3 23.18 -21.78 -2.71
CA LEU A 3 22.81 -21.68 -1.30
C LEU A 3 22.36 -20.27 -0.88
N ILE A 4 22.95 -19.24 -1.51
CA ILE A 4 22.59 -17.83 -1.27
C ILE A 4 21.15 -17.55 -1.69
N GLU A 5 20.72 -18.05 -2.85
CA GLU A 5 19.36 -17.82 -3.36
C GLU A 5 18.30 -18.52 -2.50
N GLU A 6 18.65 -19.65 -1.88
CA GLU A 6 17.77 -20.38 -0.96
C GLU A 6 17.56 -19.59 0.33
N ILE A 7 18.65 -19.10 0.93
CA ILE A 7 18.59 -18.26 2.13
C ILE A 7 17.80 -16.97 1.86
N GLU A 8 18.01 -16.32 0.70
CA GLU A 8 17.24 -15.13 0.34
C GLU A 8 15.73 -15.41 0.25
N LYS A 9 15.34 -16.54 -0.34
CA LYS A 9 13.92 -16.92 -0.43
C LYS A 9 13.31 -17.22 0.93
N GLU A 10 14.05 -17.88 1.82
CA GLU A 10 13.59 -18.14 3.19
C GLU A 10 13.33 -16.84 3.95
N GLN A 11 14.23 -15.85 3.84
CA GLN A 11 14.07 -14.55 4.49
C GLN A 11 12.90 -13.75 3.92
N ILE A 12 12.71 -13.78 2.59
CA ILE A 12 11.55 -13.14 1.95
C ILE A 12 10.26 -13.78 2.43
N ALA A 13 10.18 -15.12 2.45
CA ALA A 13 9.00 -15.84 2.90
C ALA A 13 8.67 -15.56 4.37
N ALA A 14 9.69 -15.49 5.23
CA ALA A 14 9.51 -15.11 6.63
C ALA A 14 8.97 -13.68 6.78
N PHE A 15 9.44 -12.74 5.96
CA PHE A 15 8.95 -11.36 5.96
C PHE A 15 7.50 -11.25 5.45
N GLU A 16 7.17 -11.91 4.34
CA GLU A 16 5.84 -11.88 3.73
C GLU A 16 4.77 -12.50 4.64
N ALA A 17 5.14 -13.48 5.48
CA ALA A 17 4.28 -14.05 6.50
C ALA A 17 3.89 -13.03 7.60
N GLU A 18 4.77 -12.08 7.92
CA GLU A 18 4.51 -11.05 8.92
C GLU A 18 3.85 -9.80 8.32
N LYS A 19 4.24 -9.41 7.09
CA LYS A 19 3.83 -8.14 6.46
C LYS A 19 3.52 -8.33 4.98
N SER A 20 2.29 -7.98 4.58
CA SER A 20 1.91 -7.93 3.17
C SER A 20 2.49 -6.70 2.48
N VAL A 21 3.20 -6.89 1.37
CA VAL A 21 3.63 -5.80 0.49
C VAL A 21 2.57 -5.62 -0.60
N PRO A 22 1.92 -4.44 -0.73
CA PRO A 22 0.97 -4.21 -1.80
C PRO A 22 1.68 -4.17 -3.16
N ASP A 23 0.98 -4.57 -4.22
CA ASP A 23 1.47 -4.32 -5.58
C ASP A 23 1.29 -2.83 -5.94
N PHE A 24 2.42 -2.18 -6.27
CA PHE A 24 2.47 -0.78 -6.72
C PHE A 24 3.55 -0.58 -7.76
N GLN A 25 3.36 0.40 -8.62
CA GLN A 25 4.26 0.69 -9.73
C GLN A 25 4.86 2.10 -9.61
N PRO A 26 5.98 2.37 -10.29
CA PRO A 26 6.45 3.74 -10.48
C PRO A 26 5.31 4.60 -11.04
N GLY A 27 5.12 5.78 -10.46
CA GLY A 27 4.02 6.70 -10.74
C GLY A 27 2.89 6.66 -9.72
N ASP A 28 2.79 5.59 -8.93
CA ASP A 28 1.82 5.52 -7.84
C ASP A 28 2.25 6.41 -6.66
N THR A 29 1.27 6.99 -5.97
CA THR A 29 1.49 7.71 -4.71
C THR A 29 1.35 6.71 -3.58
N VAL A 30 2.42 6.59 -2.80
CA VAL A 30 2.54 5.63 -1.71
C VAL A 30 2.76 6.38 -0.39
N LYS A 31 2.10 5.89 0.66
CA LYS A 31 2.31 6.30 2.03
C LYS A 31 3.08 5.20 2.74
N VAL A 32 4.33 5.49 3.08
CA VAL A 32 5.24 4.58 3.77
C VAL A 32 5.29 4.98 5.23
N ASN A 33 4.84 4.09 6.13
CA ASN A 33 4.99 4.28 7.56
C ASN A 33 6.33 3.70 7.99
N VAL A 34 7.22 4.54 8.52
CA VAL A 34 8.58 4.18 8.91
C VAL A 34 8.71 4.28 10.43
N LYS A 35 9.28 3.26 11.05
CA LYS A 35 9.67 3.29 12.47
C LYS A 35 10.94 4.14 12.59
N VAL A 36 10.86 5.22 13.35
CA VAL A 36 11.98 6.09 13.69
C VAL A 36 12.29 5.88 15.16
N ILE A 37 13.50 5.42 15.45
CA ILE A 37 13.98 5.13 16.81
C ILE A 37 14.86 6.30 17.22
N GLU A 38 14.41 7.08 18.20
CA GLU A 38 15.13 8.22 18.78
C GLU A 38 15.54 7.84 20.20
N GLY A 39 16.72 7.22 20.33
CA GLY A 39 17.20 6.71 21.62
C GLY A 39 16.30 5.59 22.15
N SER A 40 15.57 5.88 23.23
CA SER A 40 14.64 4.93 23.88
C SER A 40 13.19 5.03 23.39
N ARG A 41 12.86 6.00 22.52
CA ARG A 41 11.49 6.19 22.04
C ARG A 41 11.36 5.77 20.59
N GLU A 42 10.33 4.99 20.31
CA GLU A 42 9.96 4.63 18.94
C GLU A 42 8.71 5.41 18.53
N ARG A 43 8.75 5.98 17.32
CA ARG A 43 7.58 6.60 16.70
C ARG A 43 7.42 6.16 15.26
N VAL A 44 6.18 6.13 14.79
CA VAL A 44 5.88 5.86 13.39
C VAL A 44 5.72 7.19 12.65
N GLN A 45 6.60 7.43 11.67
CA GLN A 45 6.52 8.59 10.79
C GLN A 45 5.99 8.18 9.42
N ALA A 46 4.92 8.83 8.97
CA ALA A 46 4.42 8.66 7.61
C ALA A 46 5.25 9.48 6.61
N PHE A 47 5.72 8.83 5.56
CA PHE A 47 6.34 9.45 4.39
C PHE A 47 5.46 9.17 3.17
N GLU A 48 4.71 10.19 2.77
CA GLU A 48 3.84 10.12 1.60
C GLU A 48 4.46 10.85 0.41
N GLY A 49 4.47 10.20 -0.75
CA GLY A 49 4.97 10.78 -1.98
C GLY A 49 4.81 9.86 -3.18
N VAL A 50 5.31 10.30 -4.32
CA VAL A 50 5.26 9.55 -5.58
C VAL A 50 6.41 8.55 -5.60
N CYS A 51 6.12 7.28 -5.87
CA CYS A 51 7.14 6.30 -6.21
C CYS A 51 7.73 6.64 -7.58
N ILE A 52 9.00 7.02 -7.64
CA ILE A 52 9.66 7.42 -8.88
C ILE A 52 10.44 6.28 -9.53
N ALA A 53 10.83 5.27 -8.74
CA ALA A 53 11.58 4.12 -9.21
C ALA A 53 11.38 2.94 -8.26
N ARG A 54 11.38 1.74 -8.84
CA ARG A 54 11.66 0.48 -8.14
C ARG A 54 12.93 -0.11 -8.76
N ALA A 55 13.80 -0.68 -7.96
CA ALA A 55 15.08 -1.22 -8.39
C ALA A 55 15.52 -2.37 -7.48
N GLY A 56 16.49 -3.16 -7.95
CA GLY A 56 16.94 -4.36 -7.26
C GLY A 56 16.11 -5.58 -7.63
N GLY A 57 16.34 -6.66 -6.91
CA GLY A 57 15.66 -7.94 -7.04
C GLY A 57 15.93 -8.80 -5.81
N GLY A 58 15.07 -9.80 -5.58
CA GLY A 58 15.11 -10.62 -4.39
C GLY A 58 15.05 -9.76 -3.13
N LEU A 59 15.88 -10.09 -2.14
CA LEU A 59 15.91 -9.41 -0.83
C LEU A 59 16.35 -7.94 -0.92
N ASN A 60 17.12 -7.59 -1.96
CA ASN A 60 17.68 -6.25 -2.16
C ASN A 60 16.74 -5.31 -2.93
N GLU A 61 15.50 -5.72 -3.17
CA GLU A 61 14.52 -4.88 -3.84
C GLU A 61 14.20 -3.63 -3.00
N ASN A 62 14.21 -2.48 -3.67
CA ASN A 62 13.96 -1.18 -3.07
C ASN A 62 13.12 -0.30 -3.98
N PHE A 63 12.57 0.76 -3.41
CA PHE A 63 11.79 1.75 -4.12
C PHE A 63 12.10 3.15 -3.62
N THR A 64 12.09 4.11 -4.53
CA THR A 64 12.37 5.52 -4.24
C THR A 64 11.09 6.31 -4.22
N VAL A 65 10.81 6.99 -3.11
CA VAL A 65 9.65 7.87 -2.95
C VAL A 65 10.12 9.32 -2.93
N ARG A 66 9.53 10.14 -3.79
CA ARG A 66 9.78 11.58 -3.88
C ARG A 66 8.58 12.35 -3.35
N LYS A 67 8.82 13.30 -2.46
CA LYS A 67 7.82 14.29 -2.03
C LYS A 67 8.42 15.69 -2.03
N ILE A 68 7.58 16.71 -2.16
CA ILE A 68 7.99 18.08 -1.91
C ILE A 68 7.61 18.39 -0.47
N SER A 69 8.60 18.68 0.37
CA SER A 69 8.42 19.04 1.77
C SER A 69 8.94 20.44 1.98
N TYR A 70 8.10 21.36 2.46
CA TYR A 70 8.49 22.76 2.71
C TYR A 70 9.17 23.45 1.51
N GLY A 71 8.74 23.15 0.29
CA GLY A 71 9.30 23.72 -0.94
C GLY A 71 10.52 22.99 -1.50
N GLU A 72 11.11 22.06 -0.75
CA GLU A 72 12.26 21.27 -1.18
C GLU A 72 11.88 19.84 -1.59
N GLY A 73 12.51 19.34 -2.66
CA GLY A 73 12.30 17.98 -3.14
C GLY A 73 13.08 16.97 -2.30
N VAL A 74 12.38 16.21 -1.47
CA VAL A 74 12.95 15.16 -0.63
C VAL A 74 12.71 13.81 -1.28
N GLU A 75 13.79 13.06 -1.49
CA GLU A 75 13.75 11.67 -1.94
C GLU A 75 14.24 10.75 -0.83
N ARG A 76 13.55 9.63 -0.63
CA ARG A 76 14.00 8.55 0.25
C ARG A 76 13.89 7.22 -0.48
N VAL A 77 14.94 6.40 -0.34
CA VAL A 77 14.98 5.03 -0.84
C VAL A 77 14.63 4.11 0.32
N PHE A 78 13.65 3.23 0.09
CA PHE A 78 13.19 2.25 1.07
C PHE A 78 13.43 0.84 0.52
N PRO A 79 14.16 -0.03 1.24
CA PRO A 79 14.15 -1.46 0.96
C PRO A 79 12.77 -2.03 1.28
N ILE A 80 12.26 -2.91 0.41
CA ILE A 80 10.93 -3.51 0.58
C ILE A 80 10.86 -4.36 1.85
N TYR A 81 11.88 -5.20 2.05
CA TYR A 81 11.96 -6.17 3.15
C TYR A 81 12.62 -5.60 4.41
N SER A 82 12.60 -4.27 4.59
CA SER A 82 13.21 -3.65 5.78
C SER A 82 12.31 -3.77 7.01
N PRO A 83 12.83 -4.18 8.18
CA PRO A 83 12.06 -4.19 9.42
C PRO A 83 11.63 -2.79 9.88
N LEU A 84 12.36 -1.75 9.45
CA LEU A 84 12.07 -0.35 9.76
C LEU A 84 10.82 0.16 9.04
N VAL A 85 10.42 -0.49 7.92
CA VAL A 85 9.16 -0.18 7.25
C VAL A 85 8.03 -0.91 8.00
N ALA A 86 7.13 -0.14 8.59
CA ALA A 86 5.99 -0.67 9.33
C ALA A 86 4.87 -1.10 8.37
N SER A 87 4.53 -0.25 7.40
CA SER A 87 3.51 -0.57 6.40
C SER A 87 3.68 0.29 5.14
N ILE A 88 3.27 -0.25 4.00
CA ILE A 88 3.20 0.46 2.73
C ILE A 88 1.73 0.51 2.31
N GLN A 89 1.22 1.70 2.00
CA GLN A 89 -0.16 1.89 1.52
C GLN A 89 -0.15 2.63 0.20
N VAL A 90 -0.91 2.13 -0.78
CA VAL A 90 -1.09 2.81 -2.07
C VAL A 90 -2.25 3.80 -1.93
N VAL A 91 -1.93 5.09 -1.93
CA VAL A 91 -2.91 6.17 -1.80
C VAL A 91 -3.58 6.46 -3.14
N ARG A 92 -2.78 6.50 -4.21
CA ARG A 92 -3.28 6.82 -5.55
C ARG A 92 -2.51 6.10 -6.64
N ARG A 93 -3.19 5.56 -7.64
CA ARG A 93 -2.55 4.91 -8.78
C ARG A 93 -2.28 5.88 -9.92
N GLY A 94 -1.02 6.00 -10.32
CA GLY A 94 -0.59 6.87 -11.41
C GLY A 94 -0.55 6.14 -12.75
N ARG A 95 -0.80 6.90 -13.83
CA ARG A 95 -0.57 6.44 -15.20
C ARG A 95 0.68 7.12 -15.74
N VAL A 96 1.75 6.33 -15.87
CA VAL A 96 3.02 6.75 -16.47
C VAL A 96 3.47 5.72 -17.52
N ARG A 97 4.38 6.14 -18.40
CA ARG A 97 4.95 5.27 -19.44
C ARG A 97 6.38 4.79 -19.13
N ARG A 98 7.11 5.53 -18.31
CA ARG A 98 8.52 5.23 -17.96
C ARG A 98 8.58 4.44 -16.65
N ALA A 99 9.49 3.49 -16.57
CA ALA A 99 9.75 2.72 -15.35
C ALA A 99 10.52 3.53 -14.28
N LYS A 100 11.29 4.54 -14.69
CA LYS A 100 12.01 5.46 -13.79
C LYS A 100 11.65 6.90 -14.14
N LEU A 101 11.10 7.62 -13.16
CA LEU A 101 10.52 8.96 -13.32
C LEU A 101 11.47 10.07 -12.87
N TYR A 102 12.78 9.92 -13.12
CA TYR A 102 13.79 10.89 -12.70
C TYR A 102 13.59 12.29 -13.32
N TYR A 103 12.87 12.38 -14.43
CA TYR A 103 12.49 13.65 -15.03
C TYR A 103 11.64 14.53 -14.09
N LEU A 104 10.94 13.94 -13.10
CA LEU A 104 10.18 14.68 -12.09
C LEU A 104 11.07 15.50 -11.14
N ARG A 105 12.40 15.29 -11.15
CA ARG A 105 13.34 16.11 -10.38
C ARG A 105 13.44 17.54 -10.90
N GLY A 106 13.33 17.72 -12.21
CA GLY A 106 13.38 19.03 -12.86
C GLY A 106 12.02 19.69 -13.06
N LEU A 107 10.92 19.04 -12.65
CA LEU A 107 9.56 19.55 -12.80
C LEU A 107 8.99 19.96 -11.45
N THR A 108 8.24 21.06 -11.41
CA THR A 108 7.57 21.57 -10.21
C THR A 108 6.10 21.92 -10.48
N GLY A 109 5.32 22.01 -9.41
CA GLY A 109 3.93 22.45 -9.47
C GLY A 109 3.05 21.62 -10.41
N LYS A 110 2.38 22.29 -11.35
CA LYS A 110 1.46 21.65 -12.31
C LYS A 110 2.17 20.69 -13.27
N ALA A 111 3.43 20.96 -13.62
CA ALA A 111 4.19 20.15 -14.58
C ALA A 111 4.60 18.79 -14.01
N ALA A 112 4.72 18.67 -12.68
CA ALA A 112 5.05 17.42 -12.00
C ALA A 112 3.81 16.52 -11.74
N ARG A 113 2.60 16.97 -12.08
CA ARG A 113 1.37 16.20 -11.83
C ARG A 113 1.29 14.98 -12.76
N ILE A 114 1.06 13.82 -12.17
CA ILE A 114 0.83 12.57 -12.89
C ILE A 114 -0.67 12.37 -13.10
N ALA A 115 -1.08 11.91 -14.27
CA ALA A 115 -2.46 11.56 -14.54
C ALA A 115 -2.88 10.33 -13.74
N GLU A 116 -4.11 10.30 -13.25
CA GLU A 116 -4.61 9.15 -12.49
C GLU A 116 -4.94 7.97 -13.41
N ARG A 117 -4.60 6.77 -12.96
CA ARG A 117 -5.00 5.54 -13.65
C ARG A 117 -6.46 5.25 -13.30
N ARG A 118 -7.38 5.61 -14.19
CA ARG A 118 -8.75 5.13 -14.13
C ARG A 118 -8.74 3.61 -14.33
N LEU A 119 -8.99 2.85 -13.27
CA LEU A 119 -9.31 1.45 -13.40
C LEU A 119 -10.60 1.38 -14.23
N LYS A 120 -10.54 0.77 -15.42
CA LYS A 120 -11.77 0.36 -16.09
C LYS A 120 -12.33 -0.75 -15.21
N THR A 121 -13.36 -0.48 -14.43
CA THR A 121 -14.10 -1.52 -13.72
C THR A 121 -14.58 -2.52 -14.76
N GLY A 122 -13.96 -3.69 -14.76
CA GLY A 122 -14.29 -4.81 -15.63
C GLY A 122 -14.06 -6.07 -14.81
N LYS A 123 -15.17 -6.74 -14.48
CA LYS A 123 -15.36 -7.84 -13.54
C LYS A 123 -15.44 -7.43 -12.06
N GLU A 124 -16.64 -7.03 -11.68
CA GLU A 124 -17.22 -7.45 -10.41
C GLU A 124 -17.12 -8.99 -10.34
N THR A 125 -16.42 -9.51 -9.35
CA THR A 125 -16.66 -10.87 -8.89
C THR A 125 -18.06 -10.86 -8.28
N PRO A 126 -18.99 -11.72 -8.72
CA PRO A 126 -20.29 -11.79 -8.09
C PRO A 126 -20.10 -12.20 -6.63
N THR A 127 -20.47 -11.30 -5.71
CA THR A 127 -20.68 -11.62 -4.30
C THR A 127 -21.80 -12.64 -4.22
N ALA A 128 -21.44 -13.92 -4.14
CA ALA A 128 -22.32 -14.97 -3.67
C ALA A 128 -22.33 -14.90 -2.14
N ALA A 129 -23.44 -14.38 -1.58
CA ALA A 129 -24.04 -14.73 -0.29
C ALA A 129 -25.03 -13.63 0.14
N ALA A 130 -26.16 -13.57 -0.56
CA ALA A 130 -27.43 -13.26 0.10
C ALA A 130 -28.05 -14.61 0.51
N ASP A 131 -28.86 -14.60 1.57
CA ASP A 131 -29.47 -15.73 2.32
C ASP A 131 -28.66 -16.10 3.57
N THR A 132 -28.98 -15.59 4.76
CA THR A 132 -30.22 -15.89 5.48
C THR A 132 -30.43 -14.90 6.64
N ILE A 133 -31.55 -14.18 6.64
CA ILE A 133 -32.13 -13.59 7.86
C ILE A 133 -33.36 -14.44 8.14
N PRO A 134 -33.44 -15.20 9.26
CA PRO A 134 -34.70 -15.82 9.65
C PRO A 134 -35.69 -14.71 10.06
N PRO A 135 -36.95 -14.75 9.57
CA PRO A 135 -37.95 -13.77 9.97
C PRO A 135 -38.33 -13.96 11.44
N ALA A 136 -38.42 -12.83 12.15
CA ALA A 136 -38.92 -12.75 13.51
C ALA A 136 -40.34 -13.34 13.59
N ALA A 137 -40.53 -14.28 14.52
CA ALA A 137 -41.83 -14.75 14.93
C ALA A 137 -42.61 -13.59 15.57
N GLN A 138 -43.78 -13.29 15.03
CA GLN A 138 -44.81 -12.50 15.69
C GLN A 138 -45.60 -13.45 16.59
N GLU A 139 -45.54 -13.25 17.91
CA GLU A 139 -46.50 -13.82 18.85
C GLU A 139 -47.78 -13.00 18.76
N ASP A 140 -48.75 -13.49 17.98
CA ASP A 140 -50.15 -13.17 18.20
C ASP A 140 -50.60 -13.82 19.51
N SER A 141 -50.82 -13.01 20.54
CA SER A 141 -51.74 -13.35 21.64
C SER A 141 -52.80 -12.26 21.75
N GLY A 142 -53.83 -12.41 20.92
CA GLY A 142 -55.13 -11.81 21.19
C GLY A 142 -55.95 -12.68 22.13
N VAL A 143 -56.99 -12.06 22.70
CA VAL A 143 -58.13 -12.64 23.45
C VAL A 143 -57.84 -12.77 24.97
N SER A 144 -58.62 -12.22 25.92
CA SER A 144 -60.02 -11.78 25.95
C SER A 144 -60.28 -10.90 27.18
N ALA A 145 -61.16 -9.91 27.01
CA ALA A 145 -62.01 -9.39 28.07
C ALA A 145 -63.07 -10.44 28.48
N ASP A 146 -63.37 -10.56 29.78
CA ASP A 146 -64.72 -10.56 30.38
C ASP A 146 -64.70 -11.11 31.83
N ALA A 147 -65.60 -10.52 32.65
CA ALA A 147 -65.99 -10.83 34.03
C ALA A 147 -65.18 -10.22 35.19
#